data_AF-A0A7H4P8N3-F1
#
_entry.id   AF-A0A7H4P8N3-F1
#
_cell.length_a   1.000
_cell.length_b   1.000
_cell.length_c   1.000
_cell.angle_alpha   90.00
_cell.angle_beta   90.00
_cell.angle_gamma   90.00
#
_symmetry.space_group_name_H-M   'P 1'
#
loop_
_entity.id
_entity.type
_entity.pdbx_description
1 polymer ?
#
loop_
_entity_poly.entity_id
_entity_poly.type
_entity_poly.pdbx_seq_one_letter_code
_entity_poly.pdbx_strand_id
1 'polypeptide(L)'
;MVAVLERGLQNYARVMLAATGQDVAPMVGGGAAGGMGAAARVFLNATLKSGIDIVLEAVHLEEALRDADLVITGEGRMDSQTVGGKAPVGVARIAKKYAIPVIGIAGVLGDGVEAVHQARY
;
A
#
# COMPACT_ATOMS: atom_id res chain seq x y z
N MET A 1 14.46 -0.44 25.68
CA MET A 1 13.03 -0.51 25.34
C MET A 1 12.77 -1.38 24.11
N VAL A 2 13.34 -1.06 22.94
CA VAL A 2 13.12 -1.83 21.68
C VAL A 2 13.37 -3.34 21.83
N ALA A 3 14.50 -3.75 22.41
CA ALA A 3 14.81 -5.18 22.62
C ALA A 3 13.81 -5.91 23.55
N VAL A 4 13.16 -5.19 24.46
CA VAL A 4 12.12 -5.76 25.34
C VAL A 4 10.85 -6.00 24.54
N LEU A 5 10.44 -5.02 23.72
CA LEU A 5 9.26 -5.11 22.86
C LEU A 5 9.43 -6.18 21.78
N GLU A 6 10.62 -6.30 21.19
CA GLU A 6 10.95 -7.36 20.23
C GLU A 6 10.75 -8.76 20.83
N ARG A 7 11.31 -9.01 22.03
CA ARG A 7 11.08 -10.27 22.74
C ARG A 7 9.60 -10.49 23.08
N GLY A 8 8.88 -9.42 23.39
CA GLY A 8 7.43 -9.45 23.61
C GLY A 8 6.68 -9.91 22.37
N LEU A 9 6.99 -9.36 21.20
CA LEU A 9 6.39 -9.74 19.91
C LEU A 9 6.76 -11.16 19.49
N GLN A 10 8.00 -11.59 19.71
CA GLN A 10 8.41 -12.99 19.48
C GLN A 10 7.66 -13.97 20.38
N ASN A 11 7.44 -13.60 21.66
CA ASN A 11 6.61 -14.39 22.55
C ASN A 11 5.15 -14.42 22.08
N TYR A 12 4.61 -13.28 21.68
CA TYR A 12 3.25 -13.16 21.16
C TYR A 12 3.02 -14.04 19.94
N ALA A 13 3.93 -14.01 18.95
CA ALA A 13 3.87 -14.86 17.77
C ALA A 13 3.90 -16.36 18.12
N ARG A 14 4.75 -16.78 19.07
CA ARG A 14 4.77 -18.17 19.56
C ARG A 14 3.46 -18.58 20.23
N VAL A 15 2.87 -17.70 21.04
CA VAL A 15 1.57 -17.96 21.68
C VAL A 15 0.45 -18.08 20.64
N MET A 16 0.43 -17.20 19.64
CA MET A 16 -0.54 -17.26 18.54
C MET A 16 -0.42 -18.57 17.75
N LEU A 17 0.80 -18.99 17.42
CA LEU A 17 1.05 -20.27 16.75
C LEU A 17 0.53 -21.45 17.58
N ALA A 18 0.83 -21.50 18.87
CA ALA A 18 0.37 -22.57 19.75
C ALA A 18 -1.17 -22.61 19.88
N ALA A 19 -1.82 -21.44 19.95
CA ALA A 19 -3.26 -21.34 20.14
C ALA A 19 -4.08 -21.56 18.85
N THR A 20 -3.52 -21.22 17.68
CA THR A 20 -4.27 -21.15 16.41
C THR A 20 -3.71 -22.03 15.30
N GLY A 21 -2.50 -22.58 15.47
CA GLY A 21 -1.79 -23.32 14.42
C GLY A 21 -1.24 -22.45 13.29
N GLN A 22 -1.40 -21.12 13.35
CA GLN A 22 -0.95 -20.20 12.30
C GLN A 22 0.41 -19.58 12.65
N ASP A 23 1.40 -19.78 11.79
CA ASP A 23 2.70 -19.12 11.93
C ASP A 23 2.69 -17.75 11.23
N VAL A 24 2.79 -16.69 12.01
CA VAL A 24 2.80 -15.30 11.56
C VAL A 24 4.19 -14.66 11.58
N ALA A 25 5.21 -15.35 12.08
CA ALA A 25 6.57 -14.82 12.10
C ALA A 25 7.12 -14.47 10.70
N PRO A 26 6.90 -15.27 9.63
CA PRO A 26 7.40 -14.95 8.30
C PRO A 26 6.50 -13.97 7.52
N MET A 27 5.40 -13.50 8.12
CA MET A 27 4.38 -12.71 7.44
C MET A 27 4.88 -11.29 7.12
N VAL A 28 5.03 -10.98 5.83
CA VAL A 28 5.33 -9.63 5.36
C VAL A 28 4.21 -8.68 5.78
N GLY A 29 4.58 -7.56 6.42
CA GLY A 29 3.63 -6.60 6.99
C GLY A 29 3.01 -7.02 8.33
N GLY A 30 3.36 -8.18 8.89
CA GLY A 30 2.85 -8.64 10.19
C GLY A 30 3.20 -7.70 11.35
N GLY A 31 4.36 -7.04 11.28
CA GLY A 31 4.79 -6.03 12.26
C GLY A 31 4.08 -4.68 12.16
N ALA A 32 3.22 -4.46 11.16
CA ALA A 32 2.51 -3.19 10.98
C ALA A 32 1.72 -2.81 12.24
N ALA A 33 1.76 -1.51 12.58
CA ALA A 33 1.17 -0.97 13.80
C ALA A 33 1.55 -1.76 15.08
N GLY A 34 2.79 -2.22 15.16
CA GLY A 34 3.33 -2.90 16.35
C GLY A 34 2.86 -4.35 16.52
N GLY A 35 2.66 -5.07 15.41
CA GLY A 35 2.18 -6.47 15.43
C GLY A 35 0.67 -6.63 15.22
N MET A 36 -0.06 -5.52 15.06
CA MET A 36 -1.50 -5.56 14.79
C MET A 36 -1.81 -6.20 13.43
N GLY A 37 -0.92 -6.06 12.43
CA GLY A 37 -1.09 -6.73 11.13
C GLY A 37 -1.19 -8.25 11.28
N ALA A 38 -0.32 -8.86 12.08
CA ALA A 38 -0.36 -10.29 12.39
C ALA A 38 -1.63 -10.67 13.18
N ALA A 39 -2.03 -9.86 14.16
CA ALA A 39 -3.24 -10.10 14.94
C ALA A 39 -4.50 -10.05 14.06
N ALA A 40 -4.64 -9.05 13.19
CA ALA A 40 -5.76 -8.95 12.26
C ALA A 40 -5.85 -10.15 11.33
N ARG A 41 -4.71 -10.66 10.84
CA ARG A 41 -4.68 -11.87 10.00
C ARG A 41 -5.20 -13.10 10.73
N VAL A 42 -4.79 -13.30 11.99
CA VAL A 42 -5.12 -14.53 12.75
C VAL A 42 -6.50 -14.48 13.36
N PHE A 43 -6.88 -13.35 13.96
CA PHE A 43 -8.13 -13.25 14.73
C PHE A 43 -9.31 -12.76 13.90
N LEU A 44 -9.07 -12.00 12.82
CA LEU A 44 -10.13 -11.45 11.96
C LEU A 44 -10.12 -12.07 10.56
N ASN A 45 -9.20 -13.00 10.29
CA ASN A 45 -8.96 -13.53 8.95
C ASN A 45 -8.71 -12.42 7.89
N ALA A 46 -8.11 -11.30 8.31
CA ALA A 46 -7.90 -10.15 7.45
C ALA A 46 -6.78 -10.40 6.42
N THR A 47 -6.88 -9.79 5.25
CA THR A 47 -5.82 -9.80 4.24
C THR A 47 -5.13 -8.45 4.21
N LEU A 48 -3.80 -8.42 4.37
CA LEU A 48 -3.02 -7.21 4.16
C LEU A 48 -3.00 -6.88 2.66
N LYS A 49 -3.43 -5.66 2.34
CA LYS A 49 -3.38 -5.09 0.99
C LYS A 49 -2.63 -3.75 1.03
N SER A 50 -2.17 -3.30 -0.14
CA SER A 50 -1.68 -1.94 -0.29
C SER A 50 -2.78 -0.95 0.08
N GLY A 51 -2.45 0.07 0.87
CA GLY A 51 -3.43 1.07 1.32
C GLY A 51 -4.10 1.79 0.14
N ILE A 52 -3.34 2.09 -0.93
CA ILE A 52 -3.92 2.70 -2.13
C ILE A 52 -4.88 1.74 -2.84
N ASP A 53 -4.55 0.45 -2.94
CA ASP A 53 -5.42 -0.52 -3.61
C ASP A 53 -6.78 -0.62 -2.91
N ILE A 54 -6.79 -0.61 -1.56
CA ILE A 54 -8.02 -0.59 -0.78
C ILE A 54 -8.87 0.64 -1.12
N VAL A 55 -8.25 1.83 -1.18
CA VAL A 55 -8.97 3.07 -1.49
C VAL A 55 -9.51 3.04 -2.91
N LEU A 56 -8.70 2.64 -3.89
CA LEU A 56 -9.09 2.60 -5.30
C LEU A 56 -10.22 1.60 -5.57
N GLU A 57 -10.17 0.43 -4.93
CA GLU A 57 -11.27 -0.54 -4.92
C GLU A 57 -12.53 0.07 -4.30
N ALA A 58 -12.41 0.69 -3.11
CA ALA A 58 -13.55 1.23 -2.36
C ALA A 58 -14.26 2.38 -3.07
N VAL A 59 -13.54 3.19 -3.85
CA VAL A 59 -14.13 4.28 -4.65
C VAL A 59 -14.52 3.86 -6.06
N HIS A 60 -14.40 2.57 -6.41
CA HIS A 60 -14.69 2.05 -7.74
C HIS A 60 -13.95 2.81 -8.87
N LEU A 61 -12.70 3.21 -8.63
CA LEU A 61 -11.98 4.10 -9.57
C LEU A 61 -11.87 3.48 -10.96
N GLU A 62 -11.62 2.17 -11.05
CA GLU A 62 -11.48 1.48 -12.32
C GLU A 62 -12.74 1.56 -13.19
N GLU A 63 -13.93 1.56 -12.57
CA GLU A 63 -15.20 1.73 -13.29
C GLU A 63 -15.36 3.17 -13.77
N ALA A 64 -15.06 4.15 -12.90
CA ALA A 64 -15.14 5.57 -13.24
C ALA A 64 -14.18 5.98 -14.36
N LEU A 65 -13.08 5.24 -14.54
CA LEU A 65 -12.10 5.53 -15.58
C LEU A 65 -12.46 5.00 -16.97
N ARG A 66 -13.38 4.04 -17.12
CA ARG A 66 -13.62 3.36 -18.41
C ARG A 66 -13.98 4.31 -19.56
N ASP A 67 -14.73 5.36 -19.26
CA ASP A 67 -15.22 6.33 -20.24
C ASP A 67 -14.46 7.66 -20.18
N ALA A 68 -13.32 7.71 -19.47
CA ALA A 68 -12.55 8.94 -19.30
C ALA A 68 -11.55 9.15 -20.45
N ASP A 69 -11.52 10.35 -21.02
CA ASP A 69 -10.54 10.75 -22.03
C ASP A 69 -9.19 11.18 -21.41
N LEU A 70 -9.19 11.56 -20.14
CA LEU A 70 -8.04 12.09 -19.40
C LEU A 70 -8.20 11.87 -17.89
N VAL A 71 -7.08 11.57 -17.22
CA VAL A 71 -7.02 11.50 -15.76
C VAL A 71 -6.12 12.59 -15.20
N ILE A 72 -6.61 13.31 -14.19
CA ILE A 72 -5.80 14.24 -13.40
C ILE A 72 -5.69 13.68 -11.99
N THR A 73 -4.46 13.59 -11.48
CA THR A 73 -4.16 13.13 -10.13
C THR A 73 -3.11 14.02 -9.47
N GLY A 74 -2.82 13.81 -8.19
CA GLY A 74 -1.87 14.67 -7.50
C GLY A 74 -1.64 14.32 -6.04
N GLU A 75 -0.63 14.96 -5.47
CA GLU A 75 -0.31 14.89 -4.04
C GLU A 75 0.51 16.12 -3.61
N GLY A 76 0.70 16.32 -2.30
CA GLY A 76 1.44 17.49 -1.80
C GLY A 76 2.91 17.52 -2.21
N ARG A 77 3.59 16.36 -2.20
CA ARG A 77 4.98 16.20 -2.64
C ARG A 77 5.12 14.91 -3.42
N MET A 78 5.65 15.01 -4.63
CA MET A 78 5.93 13.90 -5.51
C MET A 78 7.43 13.71 -5.65
N ASP A 79 7.94 12.54 -5.27
CA ASP A 79 9.36 12.20 -5.23
C ASP A 79 9.56 10.70 -5.48
N SER A 80 10.78 10.20 -5.32
CA SER A 80 11.08 8.76 -5.47
C SER A 80 10.24 7.83 -4.56
N GLN A 81 9.68 8.31 -3.44
CA GLN A 81 8.81 7.50 -2.58
C GLN A 81 7.40 7.36 -3.14
N THR A 82 6.97 8.26 -4.03
CA THR A 82 5.66 8.17 -4.68
C THR A 82 5.51 6.90 -5.49
N VAL A 83 6.59 6.48 -6.16
CA VAL A 83 6.72 5.21 -6.90
C VAL A 83 6.40 3.99 -6.01
N GLY A 84 6.64 4.11 -4.70
CA GLY A 84 6.44 3.08 -3.69
C GLY A 84 4.98 2.76 -3.35
N GLY A 85 4.01 3.30 -4.09
CA GLY A 85 2.59 2.95 -3.94
C GLY A 85 1.72 4.03 -3.32
N LYS A 86 2.04 5.32 -3.56
CA LYS A 86 1.14 6.43 -3.22
C LYS A 86 0.03 6.60 -4.26
N ALA A 87 -0.92 7.49 -3.95
CA ALA A 87 -2.13 7.69 -4.73
C ALA A 87 -1.92 7.99 -6.22
N PRO A 88 -1.01 8.91 -6.64
CA PRO A 88 -0.83 9.23 -8.05
C PRO A 88 -0.44 8.02 -8.91
N VAL A 89 0.43 7.16 -8.36
CA VAL A 89 0.90 5.95 -9.03
C VAL A 89 -0.19 4.90 -9.13
N GLY A 90 -0.98 4.70 -8.07
CA GLY A 90 -2.11 3.78 -8.09
C GLY A 90 -3.14 4.17 -9.16
N VAL A 91 -3.49 5.46 -9.22
CA VAL A 91 -4.38 6.03 -10.24
C VAL A 91 -3.82 5.83 -11.64
N ALA A 92 -2.55 6.21 -11.86
CA ALA A 92 -1.91 6.10 -13.16
C ALA A 92 -1.84 4.65 -13.67
N ARG A 93 -1.58 3.69 -12.77
CA ARG A 93 -1.56 2.26 -13.10
C ARG A 93 -2.91 1.75 -13.60
N ILE A 94 -4.01 2.20 -13.01
CA ILE A 94 -5.36 1.81 -13.49
C ILE A 94 -5.66 2.47 -14.83
N ALA A 95 -5.44 3.79 -14.95
CA ALA A 95 -5.68 4.54 -16.19
C ALA A 95 -4.92 3.95 -17.39
N LYS A 96 -3.69 3.48 -17.15
CA LYS A 96 -2.85 2.84 -18.17
C LYS A 96 -3.47 1.57 -18.76
N LYS A 97 -4.22 0.77 -17.97
CA LYS A 97 -4.93 -0.43 -18.48
C LYS A 97 -5.89 -0.09 -19.62
N TYR A 98 -6.42 1.13 -19.63
CA TYR A 98 -7.38 1.65 -20.60
C TYR A 98 -6.72 2.63 -21.60
N ALA A 99 -5.39 2.73 -21.58
CA ALA A 99 -4.61 3.66 -22.42
C ALA A 99 -5.01 5.14 -22.28
N ILE A 100 -5.50 5.54 -21.10
CA ILE A 100 -5.94 6.91 -20.83
C ILE A 100 -4.72 7.75 -20.40
N PRO A 101 -4.51 8.94 -20.99
CA PRO A 101 -3.44 9.84 -20.55
C PRO A 101 -3.65 10.31 -19.11
N VAL A 102 -2.54 10.51 -18.39
CA VAL A 102 -2.56 10.90 -16.97
C VAL A 102 -1.68 12.14 -16.77
N ILE A 103 -2.22 13.14 -16.08
CA ILE A 103 -1.48 14.32 -15.64
C ILE A 103 -1.40 14.30 -14.11
N GLY A 104 -0.18 14.31 -13.58
CA GLY A 104 0.09 14.46 -12.16
C GLY A 104 0.36 15.93 -11.81
N ILE A 105 -0.35 16.46 -10.83
CA ILE A 105 -0.13 17.81 -10.27
C ILE A 105 0.36 17.65 -8.84
N ALA A 106 1.58 18.11 -8.57
CA ALA A 106 2.17 18.05 -7.24
C ALA A 106 2.41 19.45 -6.67
N GLY A 107 2.23 19.61 -5.36
CA GLY A 107 2.59 20.86 -4.68
C GLY A 107 4.09 21.14 -4.75
N VAL A 108 4.90 20.08 -4.65
CA VAL A 108 6.36 20.12 -4.83
C VAL A 108 6.82 18.87 -5.57
N LEU A 109 7.71 19.04 -6.54
CA LEU A 109 8.49 17.96 -7.13
C LEU A 109 9.79 17.83 -6.34
N GLY A 110 10.02 16.65 -5.77
CA GLY A 110 11.22 16.32 -5.01
C GLY A 110 12.20 15.46 -5.81
N ASP A 111 13.27 15.02 -5.14
CA ASP A 111 14.33 14.27 -5.79
C ASP A 111 13.85 12.92 -6.35
N GLY A 112 14.25 12.64 -7.59
CA GLY A 112 13.93 11.39 -8.29
C GLY A 112 12.47 11.30 -8.76
N VAL A 113 11.77 12.44 -8.87
CA VAL A 113 10.39 12.49 -9.39
C VAL A 113 10.27 11.96 -10.82
N GLU A 114 11.35 11.97 -11.59
CA GLU A 114 11.42 11.40 -12.94
C GLU A 114 11.07 9.91 -12.92
N ALA A 115 11.35 9.21 -11.82
CA ALA A 115 10.98 7.82 -11.64
C ALA A 115 9.45 7.63 -11.68
N VAL A 116 8.64 8.63 -11.30
CA VAL A 116 7.17 8.56 -11.40
C VAL A 116 6.71 8.57 -12.86
N HIS A 117 7.39 9.34 -13.73
CA HIS A 117 7.12 9.33 -15.17
C HIS A 117 7.64 8.06 -15.86
N GLN A 118 8.80 7.56 -15.42
CA GLN A 118 9.45 6.40 -16.00
C GLN A 118 8.91 5.07 -15.48
N ALA A 119 8.09 5.08 -14.43
CA ALA A 119 7.53 3.88 -13.84
C ALA A 119 6.65 3.16 -14.88
N ARG A 120 7.26 2.15 -15.52
CA ARG A 120 6.61 1.24 -16.45
C ARG A 120 5.82 0.21 -15.64
N TYR A 121 4.70 0.61 -15.04
CA TYR A 121 3.73 -0.34 -14.48
C TYR A 121 2.97 -1.08 -15.57
#